data_AF-A0A1C6YV07-F1
#
_entry.id   AF-A0A1C6YV07-F1
#
_cell.length_a   1.000
_cell.length_b   1.000
_cell.length_c   1.000
_cell.angle_alpha   90.00
_cell.angle_beta   90.00
_cell.angle_gamma   90.00
#
_symmetry.space_group_name_H-M   'P 1'
#
loop_
_entity.id
_entity.type
_entity.pdbx_description
1 polymer ?
#
loop_
_entity_poly.entity_id
_entity_poly.type
_entity_poly.pdbx_seq_one_letter_code
_entity_poly.pdbx_strand_id
1 'polypeptide(L)'
;MRVSDITPAMNHEIAGSTQQLHTENRVSPMDMALLELQEASGSALTETLEEIGMVLSGRLRDYQRADMKERQELRQQALLKMVQRMQQQGDMPPQMQQQNAIQNIGQQILSVAAQLVADDIGRKKKKALSDQLSMLMEEGGWEIALFGMLELGQVDKGVLTQINRLFQRAMDEEEVTLAEWFQRIMAWPERRQRVRVLLRVMAFELSACVAGDQQHRLAAVLVRLRRLLLFLGLEKECQREEKLCQLPAESLLPLLIDMANESWLFEEWLAPRLTSLVTSRQLYNRLLQHLDALFSLMPDRCFSDDDQRDQIITVLRGMKGDQVIA
;
A
#
# COMPACT_ATOMS: atom_id res chain seq x y z
N MET A 1 -32.28 -28.63 -70.50
CA MET A 1 -33.39 -29.60 -70.35
C MET A 1 -33.88 -29.51 -68.90
N ARG A 2 -35.18 -29.68 -68.64
CA ARG A 2 -35.87 -29.89 -67.33
C ARG A 2 -34.94 -30.26 -66.14
N VAL A 3 -34.94 -29.67 -64.93
CA VAL A 3 -35.99 -29.04 -64.07
C VAL A 3 -37.18 -29.98 -63.83
N SER A 4 -37.51 -30.50 -62.64
CA SER A 4 -37.09 -30.21 -61.24
C SER A 4 -36.52 -31.49 -60.54
N ASP A 5 -36.66 -31.87 -59.24
CA ASP A 5 -37.37 -31.32 -58.04
C ASP A 5 -36.90 -31.94 -56.69
N ILE A 6 -37.45 -31.43 -55.58
CA ILE A 6 -37.63 -32.02 -54.22
C ILE A 6 -36.40 -32.34 -53.34
N THR A 7 -36.31 -31.64 -52.20
CA THR A 7 -35.63 -32.04 -50.95
C THR A 7 -36.62 -32.63 -49.95
N PRO A 8 -36.16 -33.31 -48.88
CA PRO A 8 -36.18 -32.61 -47.58
C PRO A 8 -34.97 -32.90 -46.66
N ALA A 9 -34.92 -32.16 -45.56
CA ALA A 9 -33.83 -32.07 -44.61
C ALA A 9 -33.49 -33.35 -43.82
N MET A 10 -32.23 -33.44 -43.39
CA MET A 10 -31.91 -33.62 -41.96
C MET A 10 -30.67 -32.77 -41.62
N ASN A 11 -30.68 -32.14 -40.44
CA ASN A 11 -29.59 -31.28 -39.98
C ASN A 11 -28.48 -32.11 -39.34
N HIS A 12 -27.22 -31.69 -39.54
CA HIS A 12 -26.19 -31.87 -38.52
C HIS A 12 -25.45 -30.55 -38.32
N GLU A 13 -25.51 -30.05 -37.09
CA GLU A 13 -24.92 -28.78 -36.72
C GLU A 13 -23.40 -28.94 -36.57
N ILE A 14 -22.64 -28.23 -37.40
CA ILE A 14 -21.26 -27.88 -37.06
C ILE A 14 -21.28 -26.40 -36.68
N ALA A 15 -21.51 -26.15 -35.40
CA ALA A 15 -21.37 -24.82 -34.82
C ALA A 15 -19.90 -24.41 -34.91
N GLY A 16 -19.56 -23.64 -35.94
CA GLY A 16 -18.28 -22.96 -36.08
C GLY A 16 -18.14 -21.87 -35.04
N SER A 17 -17.94 -22.26 -33.78
CA SER A 17 -17.81 -21.36 -32.65
C SER A 17 -16.62 -20.43 -32.84
N THR A 18 -16.89 -19.20 -33.27
CA THR A 18 -15.93 -18.11 -33.32
C THR A 18 -15.39 -17.88 -31.91
N GLN A 19 -14.27 -18.53 -31.57
CA GLN A 19 -13.56 -18.29 -30.32
C GLN A 19 -12.99 -16.88 -30.35
N GLN A 20 -13.80 -15.94 -29.86
CA GLN A 20 -13.34 -14.62 -29.48
C GLN A 20 -12.21 -14.82 -28.49
N LEU A 21 -10.99 -14.50 -28.92
CA LEU A 21 -9.83 -14.37 -28.04
C LEU A 21 -10.10 -13.19 -27.12
N HIS A 22 -10.79 -13.46 -26.02
CA HIS A 22 -10.79 -12.60 -24.85
C HIS A 22 -9.37 -12.60 -24.29
N THR A 23 -8.54 -11.73 -24.87
CA THR A 23 -7.41 -11.14 -24.16
C THR A 23 -7.99 -10.42 -22.96
N GLU A 24 -8.10 -11.14 -21.83
CA GLU A 24 -8.26 -10.52 -20.53
C GLU A 24 -7.20 -9.42 -20.45
N ASN A 25 -7.64 -8.17 -20.28
CA ASN A 25 -6.74 -7.03 -20.20
C ASN A 25 -6.09 -7.04 -18.81
N ARG A 26 -5.16 -7.98 -18.59
CA ARG A 26 -4.47 -8.23 -17.34
C ARG A 26 -3.51 -7.08 -17.06
N VAL A 27 -4.05 -6.04 -16.46
CA VAL A 27 -3.28 -4.99 -15.77
C VAL A 27 -2.21 -5.68 -14.94
N SER A 28 -0.94 -5.30 -15.13
CA SER A 28 0.17 -5.99 -14.46
C SER A 28 -0.02 -5.90 -12.94
N PRO A 29 0.40 -6.92 -12.14
CA PRO A 29 0.50 -6.75 -10.69
C PRO A 29 1.34 -5.52 -10.30
N MET A 30 2.32 -5.15 -11.13
CA MET A 30 3.12 -3.93 -10.99
C MET A 30 2.31 -2.66 -11.33
N ASP A 31 1.51 -2.67 -12.39
CA ASP A 31 0.63 -1.55 -12.76
C ASP A 31 -0.46 -1.35 -11.70
N MET A 32 -1.05 -2.43 -11.16
CA MET A 32 -1.97 -2.34 -10.02
C MET A 32 -1.27 -1.87 -8.75
N ALA A 33 -0.01 -2.25 -8.51
CA ALA A 33 0.75 -1.70 -7.39
C ALA A 33 1.03 -0.21 -7.54
N LEU A 34 1.30 0.27 -8.76
CA LEU A 34 1.49 1.69 -9.07
C LEU A 34 0.16 2.46 -9.02
N LEU A 35 -0.93 1.93 -9.56
CA LEU A 35 -2.29 2.50 -9.47
C LEU A 35 -2.78 2.55 -8.03
N GLU A 36 -2.71 1.45 -7.27
CA GLU A 36 -3.14 1.42 -5.86
C GLU A 36 -2.25 2.31 -4.97
N LEU A 37 -0.99 2.57 -5.35
CA LEU A 37 -0.17 3.61 -4.73
C LEU A 37 -0.56 5.01 -5.17
N GLN A 38 -0.92 5.22 -6.44
CA GLN A 38 -1.39 6.51 -6.96
C GLN A 38 -2.79 6.87 -6.41
N GLU A 39 -3.61 5.88 -6.07
CA GLU A 39 -4.87 6.04 -5.34
C GLU A 39 -4.60 6.30 -3.84
N ALA A 40 -3.75 5.48 -3.20
CA ALA A 40 -3.35 5.68 -1.80
C ALA A 40 -2.49 6.94 -1.55
N SER A 41 -1.99 7.57 -2.61
CA SER A 41 -1.33 8.88 -2.62
C SER A 41 -1.98 9.87 -3.61
N GLY A 42 -3.28 9.69 -3.86
CA GLY A 42 -4.07 10.54 -4.77
C GLY A 42 -3.90 12.01 -4.48
N SER A 43 -3.99 12.84 -5.54
CA SER A 43 -3.47 14.23 -5.66
C SER A 43 -3.40 15.05 -4.37
N ALA A 44 -4.42 15.00 -3.54
CA ALA A 44 -4.43 15.45 -2.15
C ALA A 44 -3.10 15.23 -1.35
N LEU A 45 -2.36 14.15 -1.61
CA LEU A 45 -1.18 13.72 -0.86
C LEU A 45 0.15 14.19 -1.51
N THR A 46 0.22 14.34 -2.83
CA THR A 46 1.30 15.09 -3.48
C THR A 46 1.14 16.60 -3.27
N GLU A 47 -0.09 17.12 -3.42
CA GLU A 47 -0.46 18.51 -3.17
C GLU A 47 -0.14 18.94 -1.74
N THR A 48 -0.37 18.08 -0.73
CA THR A 48 0.04 18.38 0.66
C THR A 48 1.55 18.25 0.89
N LEU A 49 2.28 17.39 0.15
CA LEU A 49 3.75 17.39 0.19
C LEU A 49 4.33 18.66 -0.46
N GLU A 50 3.70 19.20 -1.49
CA GLU A 50 4.07 20.48 -2.11
C GLU A 50 3.67 21.69 -1.24
N GLU A 51 2.46 21.70 -0.66
CA GLU A 51 1.98 22.72 0.29
C GLU A 51 2.88 22.76 1.54
N ILE A 52 3.26 21.60 2.10
CA ILE A 52 4.25 21.49 3.18
C ILE A 52 5.64 21.93 2.70
N GLY A 53 6.04 21.60 1.47
CA GLY A 53 7.28 22.09 0.85
C GLY A 53 7.41 23.61 0.83
N MET A 54 6.29 24.32 0.60
CA MET A 54 6.24 25.78 0.69
C MET A 54 6.27 26.28 2.15
N VAL A 55 5.56 25.61 3.07
CA VAL A 55 5.53 25.96 4.50
C VAL A 55 6.90 25.78 5.18
N LEU A 56 7.69 24.78 4.76
CA LEU A 56 9.04 24.52 5.28
C LEU A 56 10.02 25.70 5.08
N SER A 57 9.80 26.55 4.07
CA SER A 57 10.58 27.78 3.88
C SER A 57 10.18 28.94 4.81
N GLY A 58 9.09 28.78 5.58
CA GLY A 58 8.41 29.90 6.23
C GLY A 58 8.70 30.14 7.71
N ARG A 59 8.71 29.08 8.55
CA ARG A 59 8.65 29.25 10.02
C ARG A 59 9.41 28.18 10.82
N LEU A 60 10.63 28.51 11.23
CA LEU A 60 11.35 27.86 12.32
C LEU A 60 11.26 28.73 13.59
N ARG A 61 10.35 28.40 14.52
CA ARG A 61 10.57 28.56 15.97
C ARG A 61 9.49 28.00 16.90
N ASP A 62 9.99 27.38 17.98
CA ASP A 62 9.43 27.27 19.33
C ASP A 62 8.18 26.38 19.59
N TYR A 63 8.00 26.10 20.89
CA TYR A 63 6.88 25.46 21.61
C TYR A 63 6.85 23.93 21.78
N GLN A 64 6.63 23.52 23.04
CA GLN A 64 6.44 22.14 23.52
C GLN A 64 5.25 21.99 24.49
N ARG A 65 4.37 23.00 24.59
CA ARG A 65 3.17 22.96 25.48
C ARG A 65 1.91 23.66 24.94
N ALA A 66 2.01 24.57 23.96
CA ALA A 66 0.86 24.97 23.14
C ALA A 66 0.43 23.83 22.19
N ASP A 67 1.44 23.08 21.72
CA ASP A 67 1.39 21.92 20.82
C ASP A 67 0.14 21.03 20.97
N MET A 68 -0.17 20.49 22.15
CA MET A 68 -1.29 19.53 22.28
C MET A 68 -2.66 20.07 21.83
N LYS A 69 -2.95 21.35 22.05
CA LYS A 69 -4.23 21.95 21.62
C LYS A 69 -4.18 22.37 20.15
N GLU A 70 -3.05 22.92 19.72
CA GLU A 70 -2.79 23.30 18.33
C GLU A 70 -2.84 22.06 17.41
N ARG A 71 -2.20 20.95 17.80
CA ARG A 71 -2.26 19.64 17.15
C ARG A 71 -3.67 19.06 17.09
N GLN A 72 -4.47 19.21 18.16
CA GLN A 72 -5.87 18.75 18.12
C GLN A 72 -6.70 19.58 17.12
N GLU A 73 -6.50 20.89 17.06
CA GLU A 73 -7.13 21.77 16.07
C GLU A 73 -6.64 21.50 14.64
N LEU A 74 -5.35 21.18 14.44
CA LEU A 74 -4.78 20.77 13.16
C LEU A 74 -5.34 19.42 12.70
N ARG A 75 -5.39 18.40 13.57
CA ARG A 75 -6.03 17.10 13.31
C ARG A 75 -7.50 17.27 12.93
N GLN A 76 -8.23 18.15 13.62
CA GLN A 76 -9.64 18.42 13.31
C GLN A 76 -9.80 19.06 11.93
N GLN A 77 -8.94 20.03 11.58
CA GLN A 77 -8.92 20.67 10.26
C GLN A 77 -8.54 19.69 9.15
N ALA A 78 -7.53 18.84 9.36
CA ALA A 78 -7.11 17.81 8.42
C ALA A 78 -8.24 16.80 8.14
N LEU A 79 -8.94 16.36 9.19
CA LEU A 79 -10.10 15.46 9.08
C LEU A 79 -11.24 16.11 8.27
N LEU A 80 -11.57 17.38 8.53
CA LEU A 80 -12.60 18.09 7.78
C LEU A 80 -12.20 18.31 6.31
N LYS A 81 -10.94 18.68 6.01
CA LYS A 81 -10.40 18.75 4.64
C LYS A 81 -10.51 17.40 3.92
N MET A 82 -10.19 16.29 4.60
CA MET A 82 -10.27 14.93 4.02
C MET A 82 -11.71 14.56 3.68
N VAL A 83 -12.65 14.75 4.61
CA VAL A 83 -14.06 14.41 4.39
C VAL A 83 -14.69 15.28 3.30
N GLN A 84 -14.30 16.55 3.18
CA GLN A 84 -14.73 17.41 2.08
C GLN A 84 -14.25 16.91 0.71
N ARG A 85 -13.00 16.44 0.60
CA ARG A 85 -12.49 15.82 -0.64
C ARG A 85 -13.25 14.53 -0.97
N MET A 86 -13.49 13.64 0.00
CA MET A 86 -14.28 12.42 -0.20
C MET A 86 -15.72 12.70 -0.69
N GLN A 87 -16.38 13.73 -0.14
CA GLN A 87 -17.71 14.16 -0.60
C GLN A 87 -17.70 14.70 -2.03
N GLN A 88 -16.63 15.39 -2.45
CA GLN A 88 -16.47 15.92 -3.81
C GLN A 88 -16.15 14.83 -4.85
N GLN A 89 -15.41 13.79 -4.45
CA GLN A 89 -15.03 12.68 -5.34
C GLN A 89 -16.10 11.60 -5.45
N GLY A 90 -17.03 11.53 -4.47
CA GLY A 90 -18.08 10.51 -4.41
C GLY A 90 -17.69 9.25 -3.62
N ASP A 91 -16.44 9.16 -3.15
CA ASP A 91 -15.84 8.04 -2.43
C ASP A 91 -16.33 7.87 -0.97
N MET A 92 -17.60 8.19 -0.70
CA MET A 92 -18.20 8.11 0.63
C MET A 92 -18.67 6.68 0.93
N PRO A 93 -18.07 5.97 1.93
CA PRO A 93 -18.43 4.58 2.23
C PRO A 93 -19.93 4.34 2.43
N PRO A 94 -20.51 3.25 1.85
CA PRO A 94 -21.92 2.92 2.03
C PRO A 94 -22.28 2.62 3.50
N GLN A 95 -21.28 2.35 4.34
CA GLN A 95 -21.41 2.18 5.78
C GLN A 95 -21.97 3.43 6.48
N MET A 96 -21.73 4.65 5.95
CA MET A 96 -22.36 5.88 6.48
C MET A 96 -23.88 5.95 6.24
N GLN A 97 -24.43 5.13 5.35
CA GLN A 97 -25.87 5.05 5.12
C GLN A 97 -26.57 4.10 6.12
N GLN A 98 -25.81 3.28 6.87
CA GLN A 98 -26.34 2.25 7.77
C GLN A 98 -26.33 2.70 9.24
N GLN A 99 -27.36 3.44 9.64
CA GLN A 99 -27.53 3.91 11.03
C GLN A 99 -27.74 2.79 12.07
N ASN A 100 -27.96 1.54 11.64
CA ASN A 100 -28.42 0.42 12.48
C ASN A 100 -27.29 -0.48 13.03
N ALA A 101 -26.02 -0.15 12.80
CA ALA A 101 -24.87 -0.89 13.35
C ALA A 101 -24.43 -0.34 14.72
N ILE A 102 -23.74 -1.15 15.52
CA ILE A 102 -23.05 -0.68 16.73
C ILE A 102 -21.93 0.26 16.29
N GLN A 103 -22.10 1.56 16.54
CA GLN A 103 -21.22 2.58 15.98
C GLN A 103 -19.82 2.56 16.61
N ASN A 104 -18.86 2.01 15.87
CA ASN A 104 -17.43 2.13 16.19
C ASN A 104 -17.01 3.62 16.17
N ILE A 105 -16.02 4.03 16.95
CA ILE A 105 -15.64 5.45 17.08
C ILE A 105 -15.28 6.10 15.74
N GLY A 106 -14.67 5.34 14.82
CA GLY A 106 -14.41 5.78 13.44
C GLY A 106 -15.68 6.14 12.66
N GLN A 107 -16.80 5.45 12.88
CA GLN A 107 -18.11 5.80 12.30
C GLN A 107 -18.67 7.07 12.91
N GLN A 108 -18.58 7.20 14.25
CA GLN A 108 -19.06 8.37 14.97
C GLN A 108 -18.33 9.64 14.51
N ILE A 109 -16.99 9.63 14.55
CA ILE A 109 -16.14 10.72 14.07
C ILE A 109 -16.42 11.08 12.61
N LEU A 110 -16.48 10.08 11.72
CA LEU A 110 -16.73 10.32 10.30
C LEU A 110 -18.13 10.92 10.07
N SER A 111 -19.15 10.48 10.80
CA SER A 111 -20.52 11.02 10.69
C SER A 111 -20.67 12.44 11.27
N VAL A 112 -19.89 12.80 12.30
CA VAL A 112 -19.87 14.17 12.86
C VAL A 112 -19.08 15.10 11.93
N ALA A 113 -17.94 14.65 11.40
CA ALA A 113 -17.16 15.38 10.39
C ALA A 113 -17.94 15.60 9.09
N ALA A 114 -18.60 14.56 8.57
CA ALA A 114 -19.43 14.66 7.37
C ALA A 114 -20.61 15.63 7.53
N GLN A 115 -21.19 15.72 8.73
CA GLN A 115 -22.14 16.78 9.07
C GLN A 115 -21.45 18.15 9.10
N LEU A 116 -20.33 18.32 9.80
CA LEU A 116 -19.63 19.62 9.93
C LEU A 116 -19.20 20.27 8.60
N VAL A 117 -18.96 19.44 7.58
CA VAL A 117 -18.63 19.83 6.20
C VAL A 117 -19.89 20.19 5.39
N ALA A 118 -21.06 19.60 5.69
CA ALA A 118 -22.28 19.84 4.94
C ALA A 118 -22.75 21.31 5.01
N ASP A 119 -23.26 21.80 3.89
CA ASP A 119 -23.82 23.15 3.77
C ASP A 119 -25.07 23.35 4.65
N ASP A 120 -25.38 24.63 4.93
CA ASP A 120 -26.51 25.11 5.74
C ASP A 120 -26.54 24.68 7.24
N ILE A 121 -25.38 24.45 7.87
CA ILE A 121 -25.32 24.30 9.34
C ILE A 121 -25.22 25.65 10.06
N GLY A 122 -26.32 26.05 10.69
CA GLY A 122 -26.39 27.22 11.57
C GLY A 122 -25.38 27.18 12.74
N ARG A 123 -24.78 28.35 13.04
CA ARG A 123 -23.59 28.49 13.93
C ARG A 123 -23.66 27.74 15.26
N LYS A 124 -24.82 27.69 15.94
CA LYS A 124 -25.00 26.95 17.21
C LYS A 124 -24.79 25.43 17.04
N LYS A 125 -25.37 24.84 15.98
CA LYS A 125 -25.19 23.41 15.64
C LYS A 125 -23.76 23.13 15.18
N LYS A 126 -23.15 24.03 14.40
CA LYS A 126 -21.73 23.89 13.99
C LYS A 126 -20.78 23.87 15.19
N LYS A 127 -21.00 24.74 16.19
CA LYS A 127 -20.23 24.66 17.44
C LYS A 127 -20.49 23.35 18.18
N ALA A 128 -21.75 22.96 18.42
CA ALA A 128 -22.05 21.73 19.16
C ALA A 128 -21.46 20.46 18.52
N LEU A 129 -21.48 20.35 17.19
CA LEU A 129 -20.83 19.25 16.46
C LEU A 129 -19.29 19.34 16.53
N SER A 130 -18.71 20.54 16.55
CA SER A 130 -17.27 20.72 16.75
C SER A 130 -16.84 20.29 18.15
N ASP A 131 -17.57 20.72 19.18
CA ASP A 131 -17.32 20.33 20.57
C ASP A 131 -17.48 18.80 20.75
N GLN A 132 -18.46 18.18 20.08
CA GLN A 132 -18.64 16.72 20.02
C GLN A 132 -17.46 16.01 19.32
N LEU A 133 -16.99 16.55 18.19
CA LEU A 133 -15.87 15.98 17.45
C LEU A 133 -14.59 16.02 18.28
N SER A 134 -14.32 17.12 18.99
CA SER A 134 -13.18 17.23 19.91
C SER A 134 -13.20 16.16 20.99
N MET A 135 -14.35 15.92 21.65
CA MET A 135 -14.48 14.87 22.67
C MET A 135 -14.24 13.47 22.11
N LEU A 136 -14.75 13.15 20.92
CA LEU A 136 -14.47 11.86 20.26
C LEU A 136 -12.98 11.71 19.89
N MET A 137 -12.31 12.81 19.54
CA MET A 137 -10.88 12.81 19.21
C MET A 137 -9.95 12.80 20.44
N GLU A 138 -10.49 12.85 21.67
CA GLU A 138 -9.72 12.63 22.92
C GLU A 138 -9.52 11.13 23.21
N GLU A 139 -10.34 10.24 22.63
CA GLU A 139 -10.15 8.79 22.69
C GLU A 139 -9.04 8.34 21.72
N GLY A 140 -7.79 8.30 22.21
CA GLY A 140 -6.61 7.98 21.40
C GLY A 140 -6.67 6.63 20.67
N GLY A 141 -6.27 6.62 19.38
CA GLY A 141 -6.37 5.46 18.50
C GLY A 141 -7.62 5.48 17.60
N TRP A 142 -8.47 6.50 17.72
CA TRP A 142 -9.60 6.74 16.81
C TRP A 142 -9.18 6.84 15.33
N GLU A 143 -7.96 7.31 15.07
CA GLU A 143 -7.35 7.45 13.75
C GLU A 143 -7.28 6.07 13.06
N ILE A 144 -6.82 5.07 13.82
CA ILE A 144 -6.67 3.68 13.36
C ILE A 144 -8.05 3.01 13.25
N ALA A 145 -9.00 3.33 14.12
CA ALA A 145 -10.38 2.86 13.99
C ALA A 145 -11.08 3.42 12.74
N LEU A 146 -10.82 4.69 12.39
CA LEU A 146 -11.32 5.35 11.18
C LEU A 146 -10.70 4.75 9.92
N PHE A 147 -9.37 4.81 9.77
CA PHE A 147 -8.71 4.31 8.56
C PHE A 147 -8.78 2.79 8.42
N GLY A 148 -8.84 2.06 9.54
CA GLY A 148 -9.12 0.63 9.56
C GLY A 148 -10.48 0.30 8.96
N MET A 149 -11.54 0.97 9.40
CA MET A 149 -12.88 0.84 8.81
C MET A 149 -12.90 1.21 7.31
N LEU A 150 -12.25 2.30 6.92
CA LEU A 150 -12.24 2.77 5.53
C LEU A 150 -11.56 1.79 4.55
N GLU A 151 -10.62 0.96 5.02
CA GLU A 151 -9.87 0.00 4.20
C GLU A 151 -10.37 -1.45 4.33
N LEU A 152 -10.80 -1.86 5.52
CA LEU A 152 -11.13 -3.25 5.87
C LEU A 152 -12.62 -3.45 6.21
N GLY A 153 -13.41 -2.37 6.30
CA GLY A 153 -14.84 -2.42 6.63
C GLY A 153 -15.11 -2.77 8.10
N GLN A 154 -15.61 -3.99 8.36
CA GLN A 154 -15.88 -4.45 9.73
C GLN A 154 -14.63 -5.07 10.34
N VAL A 155 -13.89 -4.28 11.12
CA VAL A 155 -12.62 -4.69 11.74
C VAL A 155 -12.82 -5.09 13.20
N ASP A 156 -12.22 -6.21 13.61
CA ASP A 156 -12.18 -6.61 15.01
C ASP A 156 -11.16 -5.80 15.83
N LYS A 157 -11.33 -5.78 17.15
CA LYS A 157 -10.43 -5.06 18.07
C LYS A 157 -9.00 -5.63 18.08
N GLY A 158 -8.80 -6.90 17.74
CA GLY A 158 -7.49 -7.54 17.67
C GLY A 158 -6.65 -7.01 16.51
N VAL A 159 -7.23 -6.90 15.31
CA VAL A 159 -6.54 -6.32 14.14
C VAL A 159 -6.23 -4.85 14.34
N LEU A 160 -7.17 -4.04 14.86
CA LEU A 160 -6.89 -2.64 15.22
C LEU A 160 -5.76 -2.53 16.27
N THR A 161 -5.70 -3.46 17.23
CA THR A 161 -4.61 -3.54 18.22
C THR A 161 -3.27 -3.92 17.58
N GLN A 162 -3.24 -4.83 16.60
CA GLN A 162 -2.02 -5.18 15.87
C GLN A 162 -1.47 -3.99 15.07
N ILE A 163 -2.35 -3.25 14.37
CA ILE A 163 -1.99 -2.05 13.62
C ILE A 163 -1.48 -0.95 14.57
N ASN A 164 -2.15 -0.70 15.71
CA ASN A 164 -1.70 0.29 16.70
C ASN A 164 -0.33 -0.05 17.30
N ARG A 165 -0.08 -1.32 17.67
CA ARG A 165 1.25 -1.73 18.15
C ARG A 165 2.36 -1.48 17.14
N LEU A 166 2.08 -1.63 15.84
CA LEU A 166 3.04 -1.35 14.78
C LEU A 166 3.19 0.15 14.51
N PHE A 167 2.12 0.93 14.65
CA PHE A 167 2.14 2.40 14.61
C PHE A 167 3.03 2.97 15.73
N GLN A 168 2.81 2.60 16.99
CA GLN A 168 3.60 3.15 18.11
C GLN A 168 5.09 2.82 17.94
N ARG A 169 5.42 1.56 17.60
CA ARG A 169 6.80 1.15 17.30
C ARG A 169 7.47 1.95 16.18
N ALA A 170 6.72 2.38 15.17
CA ALA A 170 7.25 3.23 14.10
C ALA A 170 7.61 4.65 14.56
N MET A 171 6.97 5.11 15.63
CA MET A 171 7.23 6.40 16.25
C MET A 171 8.34 6.31 17.30
N ASP A 172 8.36 5.22 18.08
CA ASP A 172 9.32 4.99 19.17
C ASP A 172 10.70 4.54 18.65
N GLU A 173 10.74 3.58 17.72
CA GLU A 173 11.98 2.95 17.27
C GLU A 173 12.69 3.76 16.18
N GLU A 174 14.02 3.78 16.22
CA GLU A 174 14.87 4.43 15.21
C GLU A 174 15.38 3.41 14.18
N GLU A 175 15.51 3.87 12.94
CA GLU A 175 16.24 3.22 11.82
C GLU A 175 15.88 1.76 11.44
N VAL A 176 14.68 1.28 11.77
CA VAL A 176 14.17 -0.03 11.32
C VAL A 176 14.21 -0.18 9.79
N THR A 177 14.83 -1.26 9.31
CA THR A 177 15.04 -1.55 7.87
C THR A 177 13.78 -2.07 7.16
N LEU A 178 13.78 -2.09 5.82
CA LEU A 178 12.64 -2.58 5.03
C LEU A 178 12.38 -4.08 5.27
N ALA A 179 13.45 -4.86 5.39
CA ALA A 179 13.39 -6.28 5.72
C ALA A 179 12.74 -6.51 7.10
N GLU A 180 13.21 -5.83 8.15
CA GLU A 180 12.60 -5.93 9.48
C GLU A 180 11.14 -5.46 9.51
N TRP A 181 10.81 -4.42 8.74
CA TRP A 181 9.43 -3.98 8.55
C TRP A 181 8.54 -5.07 7.95
N PHE A 182 9.04 -5.80 6.95
CA PHE A 182 8.32 -6.93 6.36
C PHE A 182 8.18 -8.11 7.33
N GLN A 183 9.25 -8.50 8.04
CA GLN A 183 9.22 -9.59 9.03
C GLN A 183 8.15 -9.37 10.11
N ARG A 184 7.92 -8.12 10.53
CA ARG A 184 6.89 -7.75 11.53
C ARG A 184 5.45 -7.96 11.05
N ILE A 185 5.21 -7.98 9.73
CA ILE A 185 3.87 -8.12 9.11
C ILE A 185 3.69 -9.40 8.29
N MET A 186 4.74 -10.21 8.11
CA MET A 186 4.71 -11.37 7.21
C MET A 186 3.53 -12.31 7.53
N ALA A 187 3.33 -12.63 8.81
CA ALA A 187 2.24 -13.50 9.27
C ALA A 187 0.85 -12.82 9.37
N TRP A 188 0.66 -11.60 8.85
CA TRP A 188 -0.63 -10.91 8.91
C TRP A 188 -1.53 -11.32 7.74
N PRO A 189 -2.76 -11.80 7.98
CA PRO A 189 -3.79 -11.86 6.94
C PRO A 189 -3.98 -10.46 6.34
N GLU A 190 -4.15 -10.36 5.02
CA GLU A 190 -4.39 -9.06 4.36
C GLU A 190 -3.32 -8.00 4.67
N ARG A 191 -2.05 -8.44 4.78
CA ARG A 191 -0.88 -7.59 5.08
C ARG A 191 -0.84 -6.30 4.26
N ARG A 192 -1.18 -6.35 2.97
CA ARG A 192 -1.22 -5.19 2.06
C ARG A 192 -2.28 -4.15 2.47
N GLN A 193 -3.52 -4.56 2.73
CA GLN A 193 -4.58 -3.68 3.25
C GLN A 193 -4.19 -3.07 4.61
N ARG A 194 -3.66 -3.87 5.54
CA ARG A 194 -3.25 -3.38 6.87
C ARG A 194 -2.09 -2.38 6.81
N VAL A 195 -1.16 -2.55 5.87
CA VAL A 195 -0.11 -1.55 5.59
C VAL A 195 -0.70 -0.28 4.98
N ARG A 196 -1.75 -0.36 4.15
CA ARG A 196 -2.47 0.85 3.68
C ARG A 196 -3.20 1.59 4.81
N VAL A 197 -3.79 0.89 5.79
CA VAL A 197 -4.30 1.55 7.02
C VAL A 197 -3.19 2.34 7.69
N LEU A 198 -2.03 1.70 7.93
CA LEU A 198 -0.89 2.34 8.57
C LEU A 198 -0.36 3.53 7.75
N LEU A 199 -0.28 3.41 6.43
CA LEU A 199 0.12 4.50 5.53
C LEU A 199 -0.82 5.71 5.65
N ARG A 200 -2.14 5.49 5.63
CA ARG A 200 -3.12 6.59 5.77
C ARG A 200 -3.08 7.24 7.15
N VAL A 201 -2.93 6.46 8.22
CA VAL A 201 -2.75 7.00 9.59
C VAL A 201 -1.48 7.85 9.67
N MET A 202 -0.36 7.38 9.15
CA MET A 202 0.91 8.12 9.14
C MET A 202 0.84 9.40 8.27
N ALA A 203 0.14 9.36 7.14
CA ALA A 203 -0.06 10.53 6.29
C ALA A 203 -1.00 11.57 6.92
N PHE A 204 -2.06 11.11 7.59
CA PHE A 204 -2.94 11.96 8.39
C PHE A 204 -2.17 12.65 9.52
N GLU A 205 -1.39 11.89 10.29
CA GLU A 205 -0.53 12.46 11.34
C GLU A 205 0.47 13.46 10.77
N LEU A 206 1.11 13.17 9.64
CA LEU A 206 2.03 14.11 8.99
C LEU A 206 1.33 15.42 8.58
N SER A 207 0.08 15.34 8.09
CA SER A 207 -0.72 16.50 7.71
C SER A 207 -1.18 17.38 8.89
N ALA A 208 -1.06 16.87 10.12
CA ALA A 208 -1.35 17.58 11.36
C ALA A 208 -0.13 17.72 12.28
N CYS A 209 1.09 17.42 11.79
CA CYS A 209 2.32 17.47 12.56
C CYS A 209 2.97 18.87 12.47
N VAL A 210 3.36 19.43 13.61
CA VAL A 210 4.23 20.61 13.67
C VAL A 210 5.65 20.23 13.18
N ALA A 211 6.36 21.18 12.56
CA ALA A 211 7.68 20.93 11.99
C ALA A 211 8.72 20.58 13.08
N GLY A 212 9.48 19.51 12.86
CA GLY A 212 10.47 18.98 13.81
C GLY A 212 10.79 17.50 13.58
N ASP A 213 11.42 16.85 14.56
CA ASP A 213 11.93 15.47 14.41
C ASP A 213 10.82 14.44 14.16
N GLN A 214 9.63 14.65 14.75
CA GLN A 214 8.45 13.81 14.50
C GLN A 214 8.00 13.88 13.03
N GLN A 215 8.09 15.05 12.39
CA GLN A 215 7.74 15.24 10.98
C GLN A 215 8.70 14.44 10.07
N HIS A 216 10.00 14.50 10.36
CA HIS A 216 11.04 13.76 9.64
C HIS A 216 10.88 12.24 9.81
N ARG A 217 10.58 11.78 11.04
CA ARG A 217 10.30 10.36 11.32
C ARG A 217 9.07 9.85 10.56
N LEU A 218 7.96 10.60 10.60
CA LEU A 218 6.73 10.29 9.85
C LEU A 218 7.00 10.20 8.33
N ALA A 219 7.74 11.16 7.77
CA ALA A 219 8.11 11.15 6.35
C ALA A 219 8.97 9.93 5.97
N ALA A 220 9.99 9.60 6.78
CA ALA A 220 10.86 8.45 6.55
C ALA A 220 10.09 7.12 6.67
N VAL A 221 9.18 6.98 7.63
CA VAL A 221 8.29 5.82 7.75
C VAL A 221 7.35 5.73 6.55
N LEU A 222 6.74 6.83 6.09
CA LEU A 222 5.88 6.84 4.91
C LEU A 222 6.62 6.37 3.64
N VAL A 223 7.88 6.77 3.44
CA VAL A 223 8.70 6.29 2.32
C VAL A 223 8.91 4.77 2.41
N ARG A 224 9.29 4.25 3.59
CA ARG A 224 9.45 2.80 3.83
C ARG A 224 8.14 2.03 3.59
N LEU A 225 7.00 2.54 4.06
CA LEU A 225 5.69 1.89 3.88
C LEU A 225 5.21 1.91 2.41
N ARG A 226 5.50 2.97 1.64
CA ARG A 226 5.25 2.99 0.18
C ARG A 226 6.11 1.95 -0.54
N ARG A 227 7.40 1.88 -0.21
CA ARG A 227 8.34 0.88 -0.77
C ARG A 227 7.88 -0.54 -0.44
N LEU A 228 7.43 -0.79 0.79
CA LEU A 228 6.85 -2.06 1.22
C LEU A 228 5.57 -2.43 0.45
N LEU A 229 4.70 -1.45 0.13
CA LEU A 229 3.49 -1.69 -0.67
C LEU A 229 3.78 -2.04 -2.14
N LEU A 230 4.91 -1.60 -2.72
CA LEU A 230 5.38 -2.06 -4.03
C LEU A 230 5.68 -3.56 -3.98
N PHE A 231 6.51 -4.00 -3.03
CA PHE A 231 6.85 -5.42 -2.86
C PHE A 231 5.63 -6.29 -2.53
N LEU A 232 4.70 -5.83 -1.68
CA LEU A 232 3.42 -6.53 -1.43
C LEU A 232 2.51 -6.56 -2.67
N GLY A 233 2.72 -5.70 -3.67
CA GLY A 233 2.08 -5.79 -4.98
C GLY A 233 2.59 -6.96 -5.84
N LEU A 234 3.87 -7.31 -5.69
CA LEU A 234 4.50 -8.45 -6.38
C LEU A 234 4.12 -9.81 -5.80
N GLU A 235 3.45 -9.87 -4.63
CA GLU A 235 3.21 -11.08 -3.86
C GLU A 235 2.57 -12.23 -4.69
N LYS A 236 1.60 -11.92 -5.57
CA LYS A 236 0.96 -12.91 -6.45
C LYS A 236 1.90 -13.47 -7.52
N GLU A 237 2.82 -12.65 -8.00
CA GLU A 237 3.81 -13.05 -9.00
C GLU A 237 4.94 -13.85 -8.33
N CYS A 238 5.37 -13.47 -7.12
CA CYS A 238 6.27 -14.29 -6.30
C CYS A 238 5.68 -15.69 -6.08
N GLN A 239 4.42 -15.80 -5.67
CA GLN A 239 3.69 -17.08 -5.51
C GLN A 239 3.49 -17.87 -6.81
N ARG A 240 3.70 -17.25 -7.99
CA ARG A 240 3.68 -17.92 -9.30
C ARG A 240 5.08 -18.44 -9.63
N GLU A 241 6.10 -17.61 -9.47
CA GLU A 241 7.49 -17.95 -9.76
C GLU A 241 8.07 -18.99 -8.78
N GLU A 242 7.63 -18.96 -7.52
CA GLU A 242 7.89 -20.04 -6.54
C GLU A 242 7.45 -21.41 -7.08
N LYS A 243 6.29 -21.49 -7.74
CA LYS A 243 5.76 -22.74 -8.33
C LYS A 243 6.50 -23.14 -9.61
N LEU A 244 6.93 -22.16 -10.42
CA LEU A 244 7.70 -22.40 -11.64
C LEU A 244 9.16 -22.80 -11.37
N CYS A 245 9.74 -22.30 -10.27
CA CYS A 245 11.11 -22.63 -9.81
C CYS A 245 11.16 -23.73 -8.73
N GLN A 246 10.00 -24.26 -8.30
CA GLN A 246 9.86 -25.29 -7.25
C GLN A 246 10.49 -24.89 -5.91
N LEU A 247 10.35 -23.61 -5.54
CA LEU A 247 10.84 -23.03 -4.29
C LEU A 247 9.90 -23.38 -3.12
N PRO A 248 10.37 -23.24 -1.87
CA PRO A 248 9.47 -23.14 -0.70
C PRO A 248 8.47 -22.00 -0.87
N ALA A 249 7.23 -22.19 -0.40
CA ALA A 249 6.21 -21.15 -0.45
C ALA A 249 6.56 -19.95 0.44
N GLU A 250 6.23 -18.74 -0.02
CA GLU A 250 6.54 -17.46 0.65
C GLU A 250 8.05 -17.20 0.87
N SER A 251 8.93 -17.81 0.07
CA SER A 251 10.39 -17.62 0.16
C SER A 251 10.94 -16.55 -0.79
N LEU A 252 10.27 -16.28 -1.91
CA LEU A 252 10.78 -15.37 -2.93
C LEU A 252 10.53 -13.90 -2.57
N LEU A 253 9.38 -13.57 -1.99
CA LEU A 253 9.08 -12.20 -1.56
C LEU A 253 10.05 -11.67 -0.45
N PRO A 254 10.37 -12.44 0.61
CA PRO A 254 11.44 -12.06 1.54
C PRO A 254 12.79 -11.84 0.82
N LEU A 255 13.19 -12.76 -0.07
CA LEU A 255 14.46 -12.66 -0.80
C LEU A 255 14.55 -11.37 -1.64
N LEU A 256 13.48 -10.99 -2.36
CA LEU A 256 13.46 -9.74 -3.13
C LEU A 256 13.61 -8.51 -2.23
N ILE A 257 12.99 -8.52 -1.05
CA ILE A 257 13.07 -7.43 -0.07
C ILE A 257 14.47 -7.36 0.54
N ASP A 258 15.05 -8.50 0.94
CA ASP A 258 16.42 -8.56 1.48
C ASP A 258 17.44 -8.06 0.45
N MET A 259 17.36 -8.54 -0.81
CA MET A 259 18.23 -8.09 -1.92
C MET A 259 18.13 -6.58 -2.18
N ALA A 260 16.94 -6.00 -2.05
CA ALA A 260 16.73 -4.55 -2.19
C ALA A 260 17.08 -3.74 -0.93
N ASN A 261 17.22 -4.41 0.22
CA ASN A 261 17.58 -3.80 1.50
C ASN A 261 19.11 -3.71 1.70
N GLU A 262 19.88 -4.60 1.06
CA GLU A 262 21.34 -4.50 1.00
C GLU A 262 21.78 -3.24 0.23
N SER A 263 22.69 -2.45 0.79
CA SER A 263 23.22 -1.24 0.14
C SER A 263 24.17 -1.56 -1.01
N TRP A 264 24.80 -2.74 -1.00
CA TRP A 264 25.61 -3.23 -2.10
C TRP A 264 25.51 -4.75 -2.14
N LEU A 265 24.87 -5.30 -3.18
CA LEU A 265 24.72 -6.74 -3.33
C LEU A 265 26.01 -7.37 -3.87
N PHE A 266 26.35 -8.57 -3.40
CA PHE A 266 27.53 -9.33 -3.83
C PHE A 266 27.15 -10.80 -4.11
N GLU A 267 27.89 -11.49 -4.98
CA GLU A 267 27.64 -12.90 -5.29
C GLU A 267 27.83 -13.78 -4.04
N GLU A 268 28.85 -13.51 -3.22
CA GLU A 268 29.14 -14.26 -2.00
C GLU A 268 28.01 -14.15 -0.95
N TRP A 269 27.22 -13.09 -1.01
CA TRP A 269 26.01 -12.90 -0.20
C TRP A 269 24.80 -13.63 -0.81
N LEU A 270 24.65 -13.58 -2.14
CA LEU A 270 23.47 -14.07 -2.86
C LEU A 270 23.52 -15.57 -3.17
N ALA A 271 24.65 -16.08 -3.67
CA ALA A 271 24.84 -17.48 -4.02
C ALA A 271 24.41 -18.47 -2.92
N PRO A 272 24.79 -18.34 -1.63
CA PRO A 272 24.34 -19.27 -0.60
C PRO A 272 22.83 -19.18 -0.31
N ARG A 273 22.21 -17.99 -0.49
CA ARG A 273 20.77 -17.78 -0.32
C ARG A 273 19.96 -18.37 -1.47
N LEU A 274 20.45 -18.29 -2.70
CA LEU A 274 19.81 -18.96 -3.84
C LEU A 274 19.99 -20.48 -3.76
N THR A 275 21.18 -20.95 -3.38
CA THR A 275 21.51 -22.39 -3.33
C THR A 275 20.71 -23.14 -2.26
N SER A 276 20.31 -22.49 -1.15
CA SER A 276 19.46 -23.11 -0.13
C SER A 276 17.98 -23.23 -0.53
N LEU A 277 17.53 -22.48 -1.56
CA LEU A 277 16.14 -22.46 -2.03
C LEU A 277 15.85 -23.42 -3.19
N VAL A 278 16.89 -23.94 -3.87
CA VAL A 278 16.74 -24.78 -5.08
C VAL A 278 17.48 -26.11 -4.98
N THR A 279 16.86 -27.17 -5.47
CA THR A 279 17.40 -28.55 -5.38
C THR A 279 18.27 -28.96 -6.58
N SER A 280 18.38 -28.13 -7.62
CA SER A 280 19.19 -28.44 -8.80
C SER A 280 19.64 -27.20 -9.59
N ARG A 281 20.74 -27.33 -10.34
CA ARG A 281 21.31 -26.27 -11.20
C ARG A 281 20.34 -25.78 -12.30
N GLN A 282 19.41 -26.62 -12.76
CA GLN A 282 18.36 -26.19 -13.70
C GLN A 282 17.36 -25.23 -13.06
N LEU A 283 16.99 -25.47 -11.79
CA LEU A 283 16.11 -24.58 -11.03
C LEU A 283 16.86 -23.31 -10.58
N TYR A 284 18.15 -23.42 -10.24
CA TYR A 284 19.04 -22.28 -9.96
C TYR A 284 19.12 -21.30 -11.15
N ASN A 285 19.43 -21.82 -12.35
CA ASN A 285 19.51 -21.01 -13.56
C ASN A 285 18.15 -20.40 -13.94
N ARG A 286 17.04 -21.12 -13.71
CA ARG A 286 15.68 -20.59 -13.87
C ARG A 286 15.41 -19.45 -12.88
N LEU A 287 15.72 -19.63 -11.59
CA LEU A 287 15.57 -18.60 -10.56
C LEU A 287 16.35 -17.33 -10.91
N LEU A 288 17.61 -17.45 -11.35
CA LEU A 288 18.39 -16.30 -11.84
C LEU A 288 17.75 -15.61 -13.06
N GLN A 289 17.06 -16.34 -13.94
CA GLN A 289 16.32 -15.74 -15.06
C GLN A 289 15.09 -14.94 -14.57
N HIS A 290 14.30 -15.47 -13.65
CA HIS A 290 13.13 -14.76 -13.12
C HIS A 290 13.51 -13.59 -12.20
N LEU A 291 14.57 -13.69 -11.40
CA LEU A 291 15.08 -12.58 -10.59
C LEU A 291 15.52 -11.38 -11.46
N ASP A 292 16.33 -11.64 -12.50
CA ASP A 292 16.78 -10.62 -13.46
C ASP A 292 15.59 -9.97 -14.18
N ALA A 293 14.58 -10.75 -14.58
CA ALA A 293 13.35 -10.23 -15.16
C ALA A 293 12.53 -9.38 -14.18
N LEU A 294 12.36 -9.84 -12.94
CA LEU A 294 11.62 -9.10 -11.88
C LEU A 294 12.31 -7.77 -11.57
N PHE A 295 13.62 -7.76 -11.28
CA PHE A 295 14.35 -6.53 -10.98
C PHE A 295 14.45 -5.58 -12.19
N SER A 296 14.48 -6.10 -13.43
CA SER A 296 14.41 -5.27 -14.65
C SER A 296 13.03 -4.60 -14.86
N LEU A 297 11.97 -5.10 -14.23
CA LEU A 297 10.59 -4.60 -14.37
C LEU A 297 10.09 -3.84 -13.13
N MET A 298 10.85 -3.79 -12.04
CA MET A 298 10.52 -2.99 -10.87
C MET A 298 10.76 -1.48 -11.14
N PRO A 299 9.85 -0.60 -10.70
CA PRO A 299 10.04 0.85 -10.79
C PRO A 299 11.16 1.30 -9.86
N ASP A 300 11.75 2.47 -10.16
CA ASP A 300 12.89 3.03 -9.41
C ASP A 300 12.55 3.22 -7.91
N ARG A 301 11.27 3.42 -7.58
CA ARG A 301 10.74 3.51 -6.21
C ARG A 301 10.88 2.21 -5.38
N CYS A 302 11.21 1.07 -5.99
CA CYS A 302 11.55 -0.18 -5.29
C CYS A 302 12.99 -0.17 -4.72
N PHE A 303 13.84 0.77 -5.13
CA PHE A 303 15.27 0.80 -4.85
C PHE A 303 15.63 1.90 -3.82
N SER A 304 16.85 1.85 -3.30
CA SER A 304 17.39 2.79 -2.31
C SER A 304 17.93 4.07 -2.96
N ASP A 305 18.44 3.93 -4.18
CA ASP A 305 19.11 4.93 -5.01
C ASP A 305 19.00 4.51 -6.49
N ASP A 306 19.45 5.36 -7.40
CA ASP A 306 19.27 5.17 -8.85
C ASP A 306 20.18 4.06 -9.44
N ASP A 307 21.32 3.75 -8.80
CA ASP A 307 22.29 2.75 -9.26
C ASP A 307 21.97 1.33 -8.77
N GLN A 308 21.30 1.19 -7.61
CA GLN A 308 21.07 -0.10 -6.93
C GLN A 308 20.39 -1.15 -7.82
N ARG A 309 19.46 -0.77 -8.71
CA ARG A 309 18.83 -1.72 -9.65
C ARG A 309 19.87 -2.36 -10.56
N ASP A 310 20.69 -1.53 -11.20
CA ASP A 310 21.64 -1.97 -12.22
C ASP A 310 22.82 -2.71 -11.57
N GLN A 311 23.14 -2.35 -10.32
CA GLN A 311 24.03 -3.08 -9.42
C GLN A 311 23.53 -4.53 -9.16
N ILE A 312 22.28 -4.69 -8.70
CA ILE A 312 21.63 -6.00 -8.44
C ILE A 312 21.55 -6.84 -9.73
N ILE A 313 21.14 -6.22 -10.83
CA ILE A 313 21.03 -6.85 -12.15
C ILE A 313 22.40 -7.32 -12.66
N THR A 314 23.47 -6.56 -12.43
CA THR A 314 24.83 -6.93 -12.83
C THR A 314 25.30 -8.18 -12.09
N VAL A 315 25.08 -8.27 -10.77
CA VAL A 315 25.39 -9.47 -9.97
C VAL A 315 24.60 -10.68 -10.50
N LEU A 316 23.29 -10.54 -10.70
CA LEU A 316 22.42 -11.60 -11.25
C LEU A 316 22.83 -12.08 -12.66
N ARG A 317 23.53 -11.25 -13.43
CA ARG A 317 24.04 -11.60 -14.78
C ARG A 317 25.44 -12.18 -14.74
N GLY A 318 26.33 -11.74 -13.83
CA GLY A 318 27.62 -12.37 -13.57
C GLY A 318 27.46 -13.84 -13.16
N MET A 319 26.57 -14.10 -12.20
CA MET A 319 26.22 -15.45 -11.70
C MET A 319 25.68 -16.40 -12.78
N LYS A 320 25.17 -15.88 -13.91
CA LYS A 320 24.79 -16.68 -15.09
C LYS A 320 25.96 -16.98 -16.02
N GLY A 321 26.92 -16.06 -16.12
CA GLY A 321 28.06 -16.14 -17.03
C GLY A 321 29.15 -17.09 -16.53
N ASP A 322 29.55 -16.96 -15.27
CA ASP A 322 30.65 -17.74 -14.70
C ASP A 322 30.32 -19.24 -14.60
N GLN A 323 29.03 -19.59 -14.59
CA GLN A 323 28.55 -20.98 -14.64
C GLN A 323 28.39 -21.56 -16.05
N VAL A 324 28.97 -20.95 -17.10
CA VAL A 324 28.99 -21.54 -18.47
C VAL A 324 30.19 -22.49 -18.67
N ILE A 325 31.19 -22.45 -17.78
CA ILE A 325 32.52 -23.08 -17.99
C ILE A 325 32.72 -24.39 -17.16
N ALA A 326 31.74 -24.80 -16.34
CA ALA A 326 31.82 -25.96 -15.44
C ALA A 326 30.71 -27.01 -15.69
#